data_AF-A0A496AJZ3-F1
#
_entry.id   AF-A0A496AJZ3-F1
#
_cell.length_a   1.000
_cell.length_b   1.000
_cell.length_c   1.000
_cell.angle_alpha   90.00
_cell.angle_beta   90.00
_cell.angle_gamma   90.00
#
_symmetry.space_group_name_H-M   'P 1'
#
loop_
_entity.id
_entity.type
_entity.pdbx_description
1 polymer ?
#
loop_
_entity_poly.entity_id
_entity_poly.type
_entity_poly.pdbx_seq_one_letter_code
_entity_poly.pdbx_strand_id
1 'polypeptide(L)'
;MDKLHNWEKWIGTDESGKGDYFGPLVVVGVYVDTDSSEKIKEHGIVDGKRIYINQIQDMAEWLLDHYDKNISVIKYMTSEYNSIYKKLVKQKKNLNNMLAEMHIKVITELSTRTDIKNAIIDKFSYHDLISPKLPGNNYNLKLVTGGERDIAVAAASVIARYTFRKELTALSDKYKFDLPPGANDVINAGKLFVETHGIEELKNVAKLHFRTTEQILNQ
;
A
#
# COMPACT_ATOMS: atom_id res chain seq x y z
N MET A 1 -25.11 8.31 8.40
CA MET A 1 -23.83 8.25 7.67
C MET A 1 -24.15 7.75 6.28
N ASP A 2 -23.86 8.54 5.25
CA ASP A 2 -24.14 8.16 3.86
C ASP A 2 -23.28 6.96 3.47
N LYS A 3 -23.92 5.89 3.00
CA LYS A 3 -23.22 4.72 2.46
C LYS A 3 -22.40 5.14 1.23
N LEU A 4 -21.14 4.74 1.18
CA LEU A 4 -20.25 5.02 0.04
C LEU A 4 -20.75 4.37 -1.26
N HIS A 5 -21.44 3.22 -1.16
CA HIS A 5 -22.10 2.53 -2.26
C HIS A 5 -23.17 1.55 -1.75
N ASN A 6 -23.90 0.92 -2.68
CA ASN A 6 -24.93 -0.10 -2.42
C ASN A 6 -24.61 -1.46 -3.08
N TRP A 7 -23.35 -1.74 -3.39
CA TRP A 7 -22.94 -3.02 -3.97
C TRP A 7 -22.99 -4.17 -2.96
N GLU A 8 -23.36 -5.36 -3.43
CA GLU A 8 -23.30 -6.61 -2.65
C GLU A 8 -21.93 -7.29 -2.74
N LYS A 9 -21.17 -7.02 -3.81
CA LYS A 9 -19.85 -7.59 -4.11
C LYS A 9 -18.95 -6.50 -4.69
N TRP A 10 -17.79 -6.29 -4.09
CA TRP A 10 -16.86 -5.24 -4.52
C TRP A 10 -15.42 -5.49 -4.07
N ILE A 11 -14.50 -4.74 -4.68
CA ILE A 11 -13.08 -4.72 -4.32
C ILE A 11 -12.77 -3.39 -3.67
N GLY A 12 -12.16 -3.42 -2.48
CA GLY A 12 -11.54 -2.25 -1.87
C GLY A 12 -10.03 -2.29 -2.04
N THR A 13 -9.38 -1.15 -2.19
CA THR A 13 -7.92 -1.09 -2.25
C THR A 13 -7.36 0.03 -1.40
N ASP A 14 -6.19 -0.20 -0.81
CA ASP A 14 -5.42 0.79 -0.05
C ASP A 14 -3.91 0.53 -0.17
N GLU A 15 -3.10 1.52 0.22
CA GLU A 15 -1.64 1.45 0.17
C GLU A 15 -0.95 1.65 1.53
N SER A 16 0.31 1.22 1.61
CA SER A 16 1.21 1.55 2.71
C SER A 16 2.64 1.76 2.23
N GLY A 17 3.42 2.59 2.95
CA GLY A 17 4.81 2.88 2.60
C GLY A 17 5.02 4.05 1.65
N LYS A 18 3.97 4.76 1.20
CA LYS A 18 4.07 5.92 0.29
C LYS A 18 4.92 7.06 0.86
N GLY A 19 4.73 7.35 2.16
CA GLY A 19 5.42 8.44 2.87
C GLY A 19 6.67 8.01 3.63
N ASP A 20 6.97 6.71 3.65
CA ASP A 20 8.09 6.16 4.41
C ASP A 20 9.37 6.20 3.57
N TYR A 21 10.46 6.74 4.15
CA TYR A 21 11.74 6.79 3.46
C TYR A 21 12.34 5.39 3.28
N PHE A 22 12.38 4.62 4.36
CA PHE A 22 12.80 3.23 4.35
C PHE A 22 11.65 2.28 3.98
N GLY A 23 12.01 1.10 3.47
CA GLY A 23 11.06 0.04 3.21
C GLY A 23 10.27 0.19 1.91
N PRO A 24 9.41 -0.79 1.61
CA PRO A 24 8.75 -0.91 0.31
C PRO A 24 7.64 0.11 0.10
N LEU A 25 7.07 0.07 -1.10
CA LEU A 25 5.71 0.55 -1.38
C LEU A 25 4.81 -0.69 -1.54
N VAL A 26 3.68 -0.72 -0.86
CA VAL A 26 2.72 -1.83 -0.89
C VAL A 26 1.34 -1.31 -1.27
N VAL A 27 0.67 -1.99 -2.19
CA VAL A 27 -0.75 -1.80 -2.50
C VAL A 27 -1.47 -3.13 -2.35
N VAL A 28 -2.62 -3.10 -1.70
CA VAL A 28 -3.45 -4.28 -1.47
C VAL A 28 -4.83 -4.05 -2.06
N GLY A 29 -5.39 -5.09 -2.66
CA GLY A 29 -6.81 -5.19 -2.93
C GLY A 29 -7.44 -6.30 -2.08
N VAL A 30 -8.67 -6.08 -1.64
CA VAL A 30 -9.48 -7.08 -0.94
C VAL A 30 -10.85 -7.13 -1.61
N TYR A 31 -11.24 -8.33 -2.04
CA TYR A 31 -12.59 -8.63 -2.48
C TYR A 31 -13.47 -8.99 -1.28
N VAL A 32 -14.66 -8.40 -1.22
CA VAL A 32 -15.69 -8.77 -0.23
C VAL A 32 -17.04 -8.94 -0.91
N ASP A 33 -17.87 -9.76 -0.27
CA ASP A 33 -19.31 -9.84 -0.45
C ASP A 33 -20.02 -9.53 0.88
N THR A 34 -21.36 -9.61 0.91
CA THR A 34 -22.14 -9.32 2.11
C THR A 34 -21.72 -10.17 3.33
N ASP A 35 -21.51 -11.47 3.16
CA ASP A 35 -21.17 -12.39 4.26
C ASP A 35 -19.75 -12.14 4.79
N SER A 36 -18.76 -12.04 3.88
CA SER A 36 -17.38 -11.73 4.28
C SER A 36 -17.25 -10.33 4.88
N SER A 37 -17.98 -9.34 4.35
CA SER A 37 -18.05 -7.98 4.94
C SER A 37 -18.52 -8.02 6.39
N GLU A 38 -19.57 -8.78 6.69
CA GLU A 38 -20.10 -8.90 8.06
C GLU A 38 -19.10 -9.57 9.00
N LYS A 39 -18.51 -10.71 8.58
CA LYS A 39 -17.50 -11.44 9.36
C LYS A 39 -16.24 -10.61 9.62
N ILE A 40 -15.75 -9.90 8.62
CA ILE A 40 -14.58 -9.00 8.75
C ILE A 40 -14.88 -7.90 9.79
N LYS A 41 -16.10 -7.35 9.75
CA LYS A 41 -16.55 -6.33 10.71
C LYS A 41 -16.69 -6.89 12.12
N GLU A 42 -17.24 -8.08 12.29
CA GLU A 42 -17.35 -8.78 13.57
C GLU A 42 -15.98 -9.10 14.19
N HIS A 43 -14.98 -9.39 13.34
CA HIS A 43 -13.59 -9.57 13.77
C HIS A 43 -12.90 -8.26 14.21
N GLY A 44 -13.59 -7.12 14.14
CA GLY A 44 -13.13 -5.85 14.68
C GLY A 44 -12.40 -4.95 13.69
N ILE A 45 -12.33 -5.34 12.41
CA ILE A 45 -11.90 -4.45 11.33
C ILE A 45 -13.06 -3.52 11.04
N VAL A 46 -13.01 -2.31 11.58
CA VAL A 46 -14.10 -1.34 11.51
C VAL A 46 -13.61 0.02 11.02
N ASP A 47 -14.55 0.73 10.40
CA ASP A 47 -14.42 2.10 9.92
C ASP A 47 -13.64 3.03 10.88
N GLY A 48 -12.64 3.73 10.34
CA GLY A 48 -12.21 5.04 10.85
C GLY A 48 -11.54 5.04 12.22
N LYS A 49 -11.30 3.88 12.84
CA LYS A 49 -10.58 3.79 14.10
C LYS A 49 -9.09 3.72 13.88
N ARG A 50 -8.36 4.36 14.80
CA ARG A 50 -6.92 4.19 14.93
C ARG A 50 -6.65 2.78 15.44
N ILE A 51 -6.37 1.85 14.52
CA ILE A 51 -5.99 0.47 14.85
C ILE A 51 -4.55 0.49 15.39
N TYR A 52 -4.34 -0.08 16.58
CA TYR A 52 -3.00 -0.20 17.16
C TYR A 52 -2.17 -1.28 16.46
N ILE A 53 -0.85 -1.17 16.50
CA ILE A 53 0.04 -2.02 15.69
C ILE A 53 -0.07 -3.51 16.00
N ASN A 54 -0.30 -3.88 17.26
CA ASN A 54 -0.54 -5.25 17.68
C ASN A 54 -1.86 -5.79 17.10
N GLN A 55 -2.91 -4.96 17.07
CA GLN A 55 -4.18 -5.34 16.46
C GLN A 55 -4.06 -5.52 14.94
N ILE A 56 -3.19 -4.75 14.26
CA ILE A 56 -2.96 -4.89 12.82
C ILE A 56 -2.39 -6.28 12.49
N GLN A 57 -1.46 -6.79 13.30
CA GLN A 57 -0.88 -8.11 13.06
C GLN A 57 -1.94 -9.22 13.15
N ASP A 58 -2.66 -9.29 14.27
CA ASP A 58 -3.68 -10.31 14.49
C ASP A 58 -4.77 -10.26 13.42
N MET A 59 -5.25 -9.06 13.07
CA MET A 59 -6.27 -8.87 12.03
C MET A 59 -5.77 -9.26 10.64
N ALA A 60 -4.52 -8.92 10.29
CA ALA A 60 -3.97 -9.25 8.99
C ALA A 60 -3.74 -10.76 8.85
N GLU A 61 -3.21 -11.41 9.89
CA GLU A 61 -3.02 -12.86 9.91
C GLU A 61 -4.35 -13.60 9.80
N TRP A 62 -5.38 -13.15 10.52
CA TRP A 62 -6.73 -13.70 10.39
C TRP A 62 -7.31 -13.52 8.99
N LEU A 63 -7.20 -12.32 8.39
CA LEU A 63 -7.65 -12.06 7.02
C LEU A 63 -6.94 -12.96 6.01
N LEU A 64 -5.63 -13.13 6.15
CA LEU A 64 -4.85 -13.99 5.26
C LEU A 64 -5.24 -15.47 5.42
N ASP A 65 -5.48 -15.94 6.65
CA ASP A 65 -5.86 -17.33 6.91
C ASP A 65 -7.27 -17.67 6.35
N HIS A 66 -8.21 -16.73 6.44
CA HIS A 66 -9.62 -16.96 6.09
C HIS A 66 -9.98 -16.52 4.66
N TYR A 67 -9.26 -15.53 4.12
CA TYR A 67 -9.63 -14.83 2.88
C TYR A 67 -8.47 -14.67 1.89
N ASP A 68 -7.38 -15.47 1.97
CA ASP A 68 -6.22 -15.41 1.05
C ASP A 68 -6.63 -15.25 -0.43
N LYS A 69 -7.58 -16.06 -0.89
CA LYS A 69 -8.07 -16.04 -2.28
C LYS A 69 -8.74 -14.72 -2.69
N ASN A 70 -9.24 -13.96 -1.72
CA ASN A 70 -9.88 -12.66 -1.91
C ASN A 70 -8.89 -11.50 -1.83
N ILE A 71 -7.61 -11.77 -1.58
CA ILE A 71 -6.59 -10.75 -1.35
C ILE A 71 -5.63 -10.72 -2.55
N SER A 72 -5.27 -9.53 -3.02
CA SER A 72 -4.14 -9.30 -3.93
C SER A 72 -3.16 -8.36 -3.24
N VAL A 73 -1.88 -8.71 -3.22
CA VAL A 73 -0.81 -7.88 -2.66
C VAL A 73 0.24 -7.63 -3.73
N ILE A 74 0.43 -6.37 -4.10
CA ILE A 74 1.52 -5.94 -4.97
C ILE A 74 2.46 -5.05 -4.15
N LYS A 75 3.73 -5.43 -4.11
CA LYS A 75 4.77 -4.67 -3.39
C LYS A 75 5.97 -4.43 -4.31
N TYR A 76 6.54 -3.24 -4.20
CA TYR A 76 7.84 -2.93 -4.80
C TYR A 76 8.83 -2.70 -3.67
N MET A 77 9.81 -3.60 -3.57
CA MET A 77 10.96 -3.38 -2.70
C MET A 77 11.77 -2.19 -3.22
N THR A 78 12.46 -1.49 -2.32
CA THR A 78 13.17 -0.22 -2.54
C THR A 78 14.03 -0.19 -3.82
N SER A 79 14.79 -1.25 -4.09
CA SER A 79 15.61 -1.32 -5.31
C SER A 79 14.76 -1.31 -6.60
N GLU A 80 13.70 -2.12 -6.64
CA GLU A 80 12.73 -2.14 -7.74
C GLU A 80 11.98 -0.81 -7.83
N TYR A 81 11.48 -0.30 -6.71
CA TYR A 81 10.81 0.98 -6.58
C TYR A 81 11.64 2.11 -7.21
N ASN A 82 12.92 2.21 -6.85
CA ASN A 82 13.84 3.23 -7.36
C ASN A 82 14.01 3.11 -8.88
N SER A 83 14.12 1.87 -9.40
CA SER A 83 14.21 1.60 -10.84
C SER A 83 12.96 2.04 -11.60
N ILE A 84 11.77 1.70 -11.10
CA ILE A 84 10.48 2.09 -11.69
C ILE A 84 10.30 3.61 -11.62
N TYR A 85 10.56 4.23 -10.48
CA TYR A 85 10.43 5.67 -10.29
C TYR A 85 11.30 6.44 -11.28
N LYS A 86 12.56 6.01 -11.48
CA LYS A 86 13.46 6.61 -12.48
C LYS A 86 12.90 6.53 -13.90
N LYS A 87 12.22 5.43 -14.27
CA LYS A 87 11.56 5.30 -15.58
C LYS A 87 10.34 6.23 -15.69
N LEU A 88 9.54 6.37 -14.64
CA LEU A 88 8.38 7.25 -14.61
C LEU A 88 8.78 8.72 -14.77
N VAL A 89 9.82 9.18 -14.08
CA VAL A 89 10.31 10.55 -14.21
C VAL A 89 10.73 10.87 -15.64
N LYS A 90 11.41 9.93 -16.33
CA LYS A 90 11.74 10.09 -17.76
C LYS A 90 10.52 10.25 -18.66
N GLN A 91 9.37 9.72 -18.25
CA GLN A 91 8.08 9.86 -18.94
C GLN A 91 7.27 11.06 -18.44
N LYS A 92 7.86 11.96 -17.63
CA LYS A 92 7.16 13.08 -16.96
C LYS A 92 6.01 12.62 -16.05
N LYS A 93 6.13 11.42 -15.48
CA LYS A 93 5.21 10.83 -14.50
C LYS A 93 5.80 10.88 -13.09
N ASN A 94 4.97 10.70 -12.08
CA ASN A 94 5.34 10.79 -10.65
C ASN A 94 4.86 9.57 -9.84
N LEU A 95 5.05 9.62 -8.52
CA LEU A 95 4.67 8.55 -7.58
C LEU A 95 3.18 8.18 -7.67
N ASN A 96 2.27 9.15 -7.87
CA ASN A 96 0.85 8.85 -8.00
C ASN A 96 0.56 8.03 -9.27
N ASN A 97 1.38 8.14 -10.32
CA ASN A 97 1.26 7.24 -11.48
C ASN A 97 1.70 5.81 -11.14
N MET A 98 2.73 5.64 -10.31
CA MET A 98 3.14 4.33 -9.82
C MET A 98 2.04 3.68 -8.99
N LEU A 99 1.46 4.42 -8.05
CA LEU A 99 0.33 3.98 -7.24
C LEU A 99 -0.84 3.58 -8.12
N ALA A 100 -1.25 4.44 -9.05
CA ALA A 100 -2.34 4.11 -9.99
C ALA A 100 -2.09 2.79 -10.73
N GLU A 101 -0.87 2.55 -11.22
CA GLU A 101 -0.50 1.30 -11.88
C GLU A 101 -0.57 0.09 -10.93
N MET A 102 -0.18 0.24 -9.66
CA MET A 102 -0.30 -0.82 -8.65
C MET A 102 -1.76 -1.11 -8.27
N HIS A 103 -2.59 -0.07 -8.06
CA HIS A 103 -4.03 -0.21 -7.80
C HIS A 103 -4.75 -0.92 -8.95
N ILE A 104 -4.43 -0.56 -10.20
CA ILE A 104 -4.97 -1.24 -11.38
C ILE A 104 -4.60 -2.72 -11.39
N LYS A 105 -3.36 -3.07 -11.03
CA LYS A 105 -2.93 -4.48 -10.97
C LYS A 105 -3.73 -5.27 -9.93
N VAL A 106 -3.82 -4.79 -8.69
CA VAL A 106 -4.58 -5.51 -7.65
C VAL A 106 -6.06 -5.65 -8.01
N ILE A 107 -6.67 -4.60 -8.57
CA ILE A 107 -8.07 -4.64 -9.03
C ILE A 107 -8.22 -5.66 -10.15
N THR A 108 -7.37 -5.62 -11.16
CA THR A 108 -7.46 -6.52 -12.33
C THR A 108 -7.26 -7.97 -11.90
N GLU A 109 -6.28 -8.27 -11.04
CA GLU A 109 -6.05 -9.62 -10.53
C GLU A 109 -7.24 -10.16 -9.74
N LEU A 110 -7.89 -9.33 -8.93
CA LEU A 110 -9.09 -9.74 -8.19
C LEU A 110 -10.31 -9.86 -9.10
N SER A 111 -10.48 -8.94 -10.05
CA SER A 111 -11.53 -9.02 -11.06
C SER A 111 -11.42 -10.28 -11.90
N THR A 112 -10.21 -10.69 -12.28
CA THR A 112 -10.00 -11.96 -13.00
C THR A 112 -10.33 -13.18 -12.15
N ARG A 113 -10.11 -13.13 -10.83
CA ARG A 113 -10.41 -14.24 -9.92
C ARG A 113 -11.89 -14.34 -9.53
N THR A 114 -12.62 -13.22 -9.54
CA THR A 114 -13.95 -13.11 -8.92
C THR A 114 -15.06 -12.69 -9.88
N ASP A 115 -14.72 -12.27 -11.11
CA ASP A 115 -15.59 -11.63 -12.10
C ASP A 115 -16.23 -10.30 -11.62
N ILE A 116 -15.75 -9.72 -10.53
CA ILE A 116 -16.26 -8.47 -9.96
C ILE A 116 -15.53 -7.26 -10.53
N LYS A 117 -16.30 -6.26 -10.98
CA LYS A 117 -15.78 -5.01 -11.56
C LYS A 117 -16.21 -3.75 -10.79
N ASN A 118 -16.87 -3.92 -9.65
CA ASN A 118 -17.12 -2.85 -8.69
C ASN A 118 -15.86 -2.67 -7.85
N ALA A 119 -15.30 -1.46 -7.84
CA ALA A 119 -14.10 -1.16 -7.07
C ALA A 119 -14.22 0.20 -6.35
N ILE A 120 -13.67 0.28 -5.15
CA ILE A 120 -13.59 1.49 -4.35
C ILE A 120 -12.16 1.71 -3.86
N ILE A 121 -11.71 2.95 -3.95
CA ILE A 121 -10.34 3.36 -3.63
C ILE A 121 -10.40 4.66 -2.84
N ASP A 122 -9.61 4.77 -1.78
CA ASP A 122 -9.39 6.05 -1.11
C ASP A 122 -8.55 6.98 -2.00
N LYS A 123 -8.99 8.23 -2.15
CA LYS A 123 -8.46 9.13 -3.16
C LYS A 123 -7.06 9.62 -2.79
N PHE A 124 -6.03 9.06 -3.44
CA PHE A 124 -4.62 9.46 -3.25
C PHE A 124 -4.11 10.56 -4.22
N SER A 125 -4.91 10.97 -5.22
CA SER A 125 -4.56 12.04 -6.17
C SER A 125 -5.76 12.91 -6.55
N TYR A 126 -5.51 14.19 -6.85
CA TYR A 126 -6.57 15.11 -7.28
C TYR A 126 -7.24 14.68 -8.60
N HIS A 127 -6.42 14.30 -9.58
CA HIS A 127 -6.86 13.78 -10.87
C HIS A 127 -7.14 12.28 -10.80
N ASP A 128 -8.10 11.82 -11.60
CA ASP A 128 -8.34 10.39 -11.82
C ASP A 128 -7.26 9.80 -12.73
N LEU A 129 -6.36 9.02 -12.14
CA LEU A 129 -5.26 8.34 -12.83
C LEU A 129 -5.57 6.87 -13.12
N ILE A 130 -6.71 6.36 -12.65
CA ILE A 130 -7.04 4.93 -12.61
C ILE A 130 -8.08 4.59 -13.66
N SER A 131 -9.25 5.24 -13.65
CA SER A 131 -10.36 4.88 -14.55
C SER A 131 -9.96 4.85 -16.01
N PRO A 132 -9.16 5.81 -16.54
CA PRO A 132 -8.77 5.80 -17.95
C PRO A 132 -7.84 4.66 -18.37
N LYS A 133 -7.27 3.92 -17.41
CA LYS A 133 -6.27 2.87 -17.63
C LYS A 133 -6.75 1.47 -17.24
N LEU A 134 -7.96 1.34 -16.66
CA LEU A 134 -8.53 0.04 -16.36
C LEU A 134 -8.83 -0.72 -17.67
N PRO A 135 -8.53 -2.02 -17.75
CA PRO A 135 -8.64 -2.77 -19.00
C PRO A 135 -10.09 -3.12 -19.35
N GLY A 136 -10.61 -2.57 -20.45
CA GLY A 136 -11.97 -2.83 -20.93
C GLY A 136 -13.02 -1.90 -20.32
N ASN A 137 -14.25 -1.97 -20.82
CA ASN A 137 -15.20 -0.84 -20.70
C ASN A 137 -16.22 -0.92 -19.55
N ASN A 138 -16.08 -1.82 -18.57
CA ASN A 138 -17.17 -2.15 -17.62
C ASN A 138 -16.77 -2.10 -16.13
N TYR A 139 -15.79 -1.28 -15.74
CA TYR A 139 -15.50 -1.06 -14.32
C TYR A 139 -16.40 0.00 -13.72
N ASN A 140 -16.99 -0.30 -12.56
CA ASN A 140 -17.69 0.67 -11.74
C ASN A 140 -16.78 1.10 -10.61
N LEU A 141 -15.99 2.15 -10.87
CA LEU A 141 -14.95 2.62 -9.96
C LEU A 141 -15.44 3.83 -9.17
N LYS A 142 -15.27 3.78 -7.85
CA LYS A 142 -15.47 4.92 -6.94
C LYS A 142 -14.16 5.36 -6.33
N LEU A 143 -13.73 6.57 -6.67
CA LEU A 143 -12.65 7.28 -5.99
C LEU A 143 -13.28 8.21 -4.95
N VAL A 144 -13.12 7.90 -3.67
CA VAL A 144 -13.80 8.62 -2.58
C VAL A 144 -12.78 9.22 -1.63
N THR A 145 -13.16 10.32 -0.97
CA THR A 145 -12.42 10.81 0.20
C THR A 145 -12.95 10.13 1.44
N GLY A 146 -12.05 9.64 2.30
CA GLY A 146 -12.45 8.91 3.49
C GLY A 146 -12.90 7.49 3.13
N GLY A 147 -12.16 6.84 2.22
CA GLY A 147 -12.44 5.49 1.73
C GLY A 147 -12.30 4.43 2.80
N GLU A 148 -11.55 4.68 3.88
CA GLU A 148 -11.38 3.80 5.04
C GLU A 148 -12.69 3.48 5.77
N ARG A 149 -13.77 4.18 5.44
CA ARG A 149 -15.14 3.87 5.91
C ARG A 149 -15.73 2.64 5.24
N ASP A 150 -15.20 2.25 4.09
CA ASP A 150 -15.56 1.01 3.43
C ASP A 150 -14.78 -0.18 4.02
N ILE A 151 -15.47 -1.29 4.25
CA ILE A 151 -14.90 -2.47 4.91
C ILE A 151 -13.77 -3.11 4.09
N ALA A 152 -13.88 -3.11 2.76
CA ALA A 152 -12.89 -3.72 1.89
C ALA A 152 -11.63 -2.85 1.82
N VAL A 153 -11.80 -1.51 1.81
CA VAL A 153 -10.68 -0.56 1.92
C VAL A 153 -10.02 -0.67 3.29
N ALA A 154 -10.79 -0.77 4.38
CA ALA A 154 -10.24 -0.96 5.72
C ALA A 154 -9.45 -2.28 5.84
N ALA A 155 -9.97 -3.38 5.31
CA ALA A 155 -9.26 -4.66 5.26
C ALA A 155 -7.97 -4.57 4.42
N ALA A 156 -8.02 -3.91 3.26
CA ALA A 156 -6.84 -3.64 2.45
C ALA A 156 -5.79 -2.83 3.21
N SER A 157 -6.22 -1.82 3.98
CA SER A 157 -5.34 -0.98 4.83
C SER A 157 -4.60 -1.81 5.87
N VAL A 158 -5.31 -2.71 6.56
CA VAL A 158 -4.73 -3.62 7.56
C VAL A 158 -3.63 -4.47 6.94
N ILE A 159 -3.92 -5.15 5.83
CA ILE A 159 -2.94 -6.03 5.16
C ILE A 159 -1.78 -5.22 4.57
N ALA A 160 -2.04 -4.04 4.01
CA ALA A 160 -1.00 -3.18 3.45
C ALA A 160 -0.01 -2.73 4.53
N ARG A 161 -0.52 -2.30 5.69
CA ARG A 161 0.31 -1.91 6.85
C ARG A 161 1.07 -3.09 7.43
N TYR A 162 0.41 -4.24 7.60
CA TYR A 162 1.06 -5.48 8.06
C TYR A 162 2.21 -5.86 7.13
N THR A 163 1.95 -5.89 5.82
CA THR A 163 2.95 -6.25 4.80
C THR A 163 4.11 -5.27 4.82
N PHE A 164 3.84 -3.95 4.82
CA PHE A 164 4.90 -2.95 4.90
C PHE A 164 5.79 -3.14 6.14
N ARG A 165 5.18 -3.35 7.31
CA ARG A 165 5.90 -3.58 8.57
C ARG A 165 6.75 -4.83 8.52
N LYS A 166 6.18 -5.95 8.07
CA LYS A 166 6.88 -7.22 7.93
C LYS A 166 8.12 -7.10 7.05
N GLU A 167 7.99 -6.41 5.91
CA GLU A 167 9.12 -6.20 4.99
C GLU A 167 10.17 -5.23 5.55
N LEU A 168 9.75 -4.18 6.27
CA LEU A 168 10.68 -3.25 6.92
C LEU A 168 11.48 -3.95 8.02
N THR A 169 10.83 -4.81 8.82
CA THR A 169 11.51 -5.66 9.81
C THR A 169 12.47 -6.63 9.13
N ALA A 170 12.06 -7.30 8.06
CA ALA A 170 12.95 -8.20 7.31
C ALA A 170 14.18 -7.48 6.74
N LEU A 171 14.03 -6.23 6.27
CA LEU A 171 15.17 -5.39 5.86
C LEU A 171 16.06 -5.05 7.06
N SER A 172 15.47 -4.69 8.19
CA SER A 172 16.21 -4.36 9.42
C SER A 172 17.04 -5.56 9.89
N ASP A 173 16.46 -6.75 9.89
CA ASP A 173 17.14 -8.00 10.26
C ASP A 173 18.26 -8.35 9.28
N LYS A 174 18.01 -8.20 7.97
CA LYS A 174 19.01 -8.46 6.92
C LYS A 174 20.26 -7.60 7.09
N TYR A 175 20.09 -6.31 7.38
CA TYR A 175 21.19 -5.38 7.56
C TYR A 175 21.72 -5.34 9.01
N LYS A 176 21.03 -5.99 9.95
CA LYS A 176 21.26 -5.89 11.40
C LYS A 176 21.27 -4.41 11.85
N PHE A 177 20.31 -3.66 11.32
CA PHE A 177 20.23 -2.21 11.48
C PHE A 177 18.77 -1.80 11.68
N ASP A 178 18.49 -0.95 12.68
CA ASP A 178 17.12 -0.47 12.91
C ASP A 178 16.72 0.57 11.85
N LEU A 179 15.77 0.22 10.99
CA LEU A 179 15.25 1.10 9.95
C LEU A 179 13.91 1.70 10.41
N PRO A 180 13.89 2.95 10.93
CA PRO A 180 12.67 3.54 11.45
C PRO A 180 11.66 3.82 10.33
N PRO A 181 10.35 3.67 10.59
CA PRO A 181 9.32 4.09 9.65
C PRO A 181 9.22 5.61 9.53
N GLY A 182 8.44 6.06 8.54
CA GLY A 182 8.11 7.46 8.31
C GLY A 182 9.24 8.23 7.63
N ALA A 183 9.28 9.53 7.88
CA ALA A 183 10.20 10.46 7.23
C ALA A 183 10.89 11.45 8.18
N ASN A 184 10.56 11.44 9.48
CA ASN A 184 11.09 12.41 10.45
C ASN A 184 12.38 11.92 11.12
N ASP A 185 12.36 10.70 11.68
CA ASP A 185 13.49 10.14 12.45
C ASP A 185 14.52 9.39 11.57
N VAL A 186 14.37 9.49 10.25
CA VAL A 186 15.12 8.69 9.26
C VAL A 186 16.46 9.30 8.86
N ILE A 187 16.70 10.59 9.10
CA ILE A 187 17.92 11.27 8.64
C ILE A 187 19.14 10.73 9.39
N ASN A 188 19.08 10.69 10.73
CA ASN A 188 20.18 10.19 11.56
C ASN A 188 20.41 8.69 11.31
N ALA A 189 19.33 7.90 11.23
CA ALA A 189 19.41 6.49 10.88
C ALA A 189 20.05 6.29 9.49
N GLY A 190 19.68 7.11 8.50
CA GLY A 190 20.25 7.05 7.16
C GLY A 190 21.74 7.41 7.11
N LYS A 191 22.17 8.42 7.87
CA LYS A 191 23.60 8.77 8.00
C LYS A 191 24.39 7.60 8.58
N LEU A 192 23.93 7.05 9.70
CA LEU A 192 24.59 5.91 10.35
C LEU A 192 24.56 4.65 9.46
N PHE A 193 23.48 4.43 8.71
CA PHE A 193 23.40 3.34 7.75
C PHE A 193 24.46 3.48 6.65
N VAL A 194 24.62 4.68 6.09
CA VAL A 194 25.65 4.96 5.06
C VAL A 194 27.05 4.78 5.62
N GLU A 195 27.32 5.21 6.85
CA GLU A 195 28.61 4.99 7.52
C GLU A 195 28.90 3.50 7.73
N THR A 196 27.88 2.71 8.06
CA THR A 196 28.02 1.28 8.41
C THR A 196 28.08 0.38 7.17
N HIS A 197 27.24 0.63 6.17
CA HIS A 197 27.02 -0.27 5.02
C HIS A 197 27.44 0.33 3.67
N GLY A 198 27.78 1.62 3.63
CA GLY A 198 28.13 2.34 2.42
C GLY A 198 26.93 2.93 1.67
N ILE A 199 27.20 4.00 0.92
CA ILE A 199 26.19 4.75 0.16
C ILE A 199 25.43 3.89 -0.86
N GLU A 200 26.12 2.94 -1.50
CA GLU A 200 25.55 2.09 -2.54
C GLU A 200 24.44 1.19 -2.03
N GLU A 201 24.45 0.84 -0.74
CA GLU A 201 23.42 0.00 -0.13
C GLU A 201 22.12 0.75 0.15
N LEU A 202 22.13 2.08 0.16
CA LEU A 202 20.95 2.89 0.45
C LEU A 202 19.81 2.61 -0.54
N LYS A 203 20.13 2.27 -1.80
CA LYS A 203 19.14 1.91 -2.83
C LYS A 203 18.34 0.64 -2.49
N ASN A 204 18.89 -0.21 -1.62
CA ASN A 204 18.29 -1.49 -1.21
C ASN A 204 17.43 -1.37 0.05
N VAL A 205 17.44 -0.22 0.74
CA VAL A 205 16.64 0.00 1.94
C VAL A 205 15.77 1.24 1.88
N ALA A 206 16.06 2.21 1.00
CA ALA A 206 15.40 3.51 0.96
C ALA A 206 14.91 3.95 -0.42
N LYS A 207 13.93 4.86 -0.43
CA LYS A 207 13.38 5.52 -1.61
C LYS A 207 14.19 6.78 -1.94
N LEU A 208 15.13 6.66 -2.88
CA LEU A 208 16.21 7.65 -3.05
C LEU A 208 15.76 9.03 -3.55
N HIS A 209 14.63 9.12 -4.24
CA HIS A 209 14.09 10.40 -4.74
C HIS A 209 13.56 11.36 -3.65
N PHE A 210 13.49 10.92 -2.38
CA PHE A 210 13.08 11.79 -1.29
C PHE A 210 14.18 12.82 -0.99
N ARG A 211 13.78 14.03 -0.58
CA ARG A 211 14.71 15.08 -0.11
C ARG A 211 15.60 14.60 1.05
N THR A 212 15.12 13.64 1.84
CA THR A 212 15.87 12.97 2.89
C THR A 212 17.23 12.43 2.42
N THR A 213 17.32 11.90 1.19
CA THR A 213 18.58 11.41 0.64
C THR A 213 19.62 12.53 0.55
N GLU A 214 19.24 13.71 0.07
CA GLU A 214 20.15 14.86 0.00
C GLU A 214 20.62 15.26 1.40
N GLN A 215 19.74 15.23 2.40
CA GLN A 215 20.09 15.54 3.80
C GLN A 215 21.00 14.51 4.47
N ILE A 216 20.95 13.25 4.01
CA ILE A 216 21.83 12.17 4.47
C ILE A 216 23.22 12.32 3.83
N LEU A 217 23.28 12.64 2.54
CA LEU A 217 24.52 12.67 1.76
C LEU A 217 25.28 13.99 1.87
N ASN A 218 24.58 15.10 2.07
CA ASN A 218 25.20 16.40 2.29
C ASN A 218 25.57 16.51 3.77
N GLN A 219 26.86 16.46 4.06
CA GLN A 219 27.44 16.81 5.35
C GLN A 219 27.47 18.33 5.52
#